data_AF-A0A1H8SDN2-F1
#
_entry.id   AF-A0A1H8SDN2-F1
#
_cell.length_a   1.000
_cell.length_b   1.000
_cell.length_c   1.000
_cell.angle_alpha   90.00
_cell.angle_beta   90.00
_cell.angle_gamma   90.00
#
_symmetry.space_group_name_H-M   'P 1'
#
loop_
_entity.id
_entity.type
_entity.pdbx_description
1 polymer ?
#
loop_
_entity_poly.entity_id
_entity_poly.type
_entity_poly.pdbx_seq_one_letter_code
_entity_poly.pdbx_strand_id
1 'polypeptide(L)'
;MGESHASNTILMTVQAGPQAPTLQEAARILGVTKSDVDASFGVVPIDEERGLFAVKVGAASVASRPASDAVRGPFSNPKIATFGRMK
;
A
#
# COMPACT_ATOMS: atom_id res chain seq x y z
N MET A 1 -18.60 14.30 18.39
CA MET A 1 -17.20 14.25 17.95
C MET A 1 -16.98 12.95 17.21
N GLY A 2 -16.94 12.95 15.89
CA GLY A 2 -16.74 11.73 15.13
C GLY A 2 -16.31 12.08 13.71
N GLU A 3 -15.26 11.40 13.26
CA GLU A 3 -14.79 11.36 11.88
C GLU A 3 -13.99 12.59 11.42
N SER A 4 -12.65 12.52 11.42
CA SER A 4 -11.74 13.25 10.50
C SER A 4 -10.26 12.94 10.77
N HIS A 5 -9.87 11.67 10.68
CA HIS A 5 -8.55 11.29 10.16
C HIS A 5 -8.82 10.06 9.31
N ALA A 6 -9.46 10.25 8.15
CA ALA A 6 -9.23 9.32 7.06
C ALA A 6 -7.73 9.44 6.75
N SER A 7 -6.95 8.61 7.43
CA SER A 7 -5.57 8.31 7.08
C SER A 7 -5.59 7.96 5.60
N ASN A 8 -5.22 8.94 4.77
CA ASN A 8 -5.19 8.80 3.32
C ASN A 8 -4.15 7.73 3.02
N THR A 9 -4.60 6.48 2.95
CA THR A 9 -3.76 5.30 2.77
C THR A 9 -3.90 4.86 1.33
N ILE A 10 -2.77 4.65 0.69
CA ILE A 10 -2.70 4.23 -0.70
C ILE A 10 -2.15 2.81 -0.76
N LEU A 11 -2.55 2.10 -1.79
CA LEU A 11 -1.95 0.81 -2.13
C LEU A 11 -0.77 1.04 -3.06
N MET A 12 0.32 0.38 -2.74
CA MET A 12 1.51 0.32 -3.58
C MET A 12 1.85 -1.11 -3.86
N THR A 13 2.31 -1.37 -5.08
CA THR A 13 2.90 -2.65 -5.46
C THR A 13 4.40 -2.52 -5.39
N VAL A 14 5.04 -3.46 -4.70
CA VAL A 14 6.47 -3.64 -4.66
C VAL A 14 6.83 -4.92 -5.38
N GLN A 15 7.92 -4.88 -6.14
CA GLN A 15 8.52 -6.09 -6.66
C GLN A 15 9.60 -6.55 -5.66
N ALA A 16 9.37 -7.71 -5.04
CA ALA A 16 10.37 -8.46 -4.31
C ALA A 16 10.75 -9.72 -5.11
N GLY A 17 11.71 -10.50 -4.64
CA GLY A 17 12.06 -11.77 -5.27
C GLY A 17 10.92 -12.81 -5.18
N PRO A 18 11.22 -14.10 -5.43
CA PRO A 18 10.22 -15.18 -5.39
C PRO A 18 9.66 -15.47 -3.99
N GLN A 19 10.10 -14.74 -2.95
CA GLN A 19 9.61 -14.89 -1.58
C GLN A 19 8.90 -13.62 -1.14
N ALA A 20 7.82 -13.80 -0.37
CA ALA A 20 7.08 -12.69 0.23
C ALA A 20 8.02 -11.80 1.07
N PRO A 21 8.13 -10.50 0.75
CA PRO A 21 8.95 -9.60 1.53
C PRO A 21 8.32 -9.40 2.89
N THR A 22 9.15 -9.17 3.91
CA THR A 22 8.64 -8.71 5.20
C THR A 22 8.15 -7.27 5.09
N LEU A 23 7.37 -6.80 6.06
CA LEU A 23 6.99 -5.38 6.13
C LEU A 23 8.21 -4.44 6.11
N GLN A 24 9.32 -4.87 6.72
CA GLN A 24 10.56 -4.10 6.72
C GLN A 24 11.21 -4.04 5.34
N GLU A 25 11.22 -5.15 4.60
CA GLU A 25 11.78 -5.14 3.24
C GLU A 25 10.88 -4.42 2.25
N ALA A 26 9.56 -4.58 2.35
CA ALA A 26 8.63 -3.78 1.56
C ALA A 26 8.82 -2.28 1.83
N ALA A 27 8.98 -1.87 3.10
CA ALA A 27 9.28 -0.50 3.47
C ALA A 27 10.61 -0.01 2.87
N ARG A 28 11.67 -0.84 2.88
CA ARG A 28 12.97 -0.53 2.25
C ARG A 28 12.86 -0.35 0.74
N ILE A 29 12.19 -1.28 0.04
CA ILE A 29 11.94 -1.19 -1.41
C ILE A 29 11.11 0.07 -1.71
N LEU A 30 10.21 0.43 -0.78
CA LEU A 30 9.41 1.63 -0.86
C LEU A 30 10.12 2.90 -0.39
N GLY A 31 11.32 2.83 0.17
CA GLY A 31 12.01 3.98 0.75
C GLY A 31 11.21 4.69 1.86
N VAL A 32 10.29 3.98 2.54
CA VAL A 32 9.48 4.50 3.65
C VAL A 32 9.89 3.85 4.96
N THR A 33 9.43 4.41 6.09
CA THR A 33 9.65 3.77 7.38
C THR A 33 8.68 2.61 7.56
N LYS A 34 9.09 1.55 8.26
CA LYS A 34 8.17 0.45 8.62
C LYS A 34 6.89 0.93 9.32
N SER A 35 6.95 2.05 10.03
CA SER A 35 5.82 2.65 10.75
C SER A 35 4.81 3.32 9.82
N ASP A 36 5.20 3.64 8.58
CA ASP A 36 4.33 4.18 7.55
C ASP A 36 3.58 3.08 6.78
N VAL A 37 4.01 1.82 6.94
CA VAL A 37 3.35 0.64 6.37
C VAL A 37 2.30 0.13 7.34
N ASP A 38 1.10 -0.11 6.84
CA ASP A 38 -0.03 -0.61 7.61
C ASP A 38 0.19 -2.08 7.99
N ALA A 39 0.64 -2.32 9.22
CA ALA A 39 0.89 -3.67 9.72
C ALA A 39 -0.39 -4.53 9.78
N SER A 40 -1.56 -3.90 9.89
CA SER A 40 -2.86 -4.58 9.85
C SER A 40 -3.24 -5.11 8.47
N PHE A 41 -2.82 -4.42 7.39
CA PHE A 41 -2.95 -4.91 6.02
C PHE A 41 -1.91 -5.97 5.69
N GLY A 42 -0.68 -5.79 6.18
CA GLY A 42 0.40 -6.74 5.93
C GLY A 42 0.97 -6.62 4.50
N VAL A 43 1.59 -7.71 4.05
CA VAL A 43 2.10 -7.88 2.69
C VAL A 43 1.21 -8.90 1.98
N VAL A 44 0.57 -8.49 0.89
CA VAL A 44 -0.36 -9.33 0.14
C VAL A 44 0.29 -9.74 -1.18
N PRO A 45 0.47 -11.03 -1.48
CA PRO A 45 0.95 -11.47 -2.79
C PRO A 45 -0.06 -11.10 -3.87
N ILE A 46 0.41 -10.41 -4.92
CA ILE A 46 -0.37 -10.16 -6.14
C ILE A 46 -0.03 -11.22 -7.18
N ASP A 47 1.27 -11.46 -7.38
CA ASP A 47 1.80 -12.40 -8.37
C ASP A 47 3.14 -12.93 -7.85
N GLU A 48 3.12 -14.14 -7.30
CA GLU A 48 4.30 -14.76 -6.67
C GLU A 48 5.35 -15.18 -7.71
N GLU A 49 4.94 -15.58 -8.92
CA GLU A 49 5.86 -15.92 -10.01
C GLU A 49 6.68 -14.71 -10.45
N ARG A 50 6.06 -13.52 -10.44
CA ARG A 50 6.71 -12.26 -10.78
C ARG A 50 7.27 -11.53 -9.56
N GLY A 51 7.08 -12.07 -8.35
CA GLY A 51 7.49 -11.46 -7.10
C GLY A 51 6.79 -10.13 -6.81
N LEU A 52 5.53 -9.95 -7.22
CA LEU A 52 4.76 -8.74 -6.99
C LEU A 52 3.91 -8.85 -5.73
N PHE A 53 4.05 -7.86 -4.85
CA PHE A 53 3.35 -7.81 -3.57
C PHE A 53 2.72 -6.43 -3.36
N ALA A 54 1.48 -6.40 -2.88
CA ALA A 54 0.78 -5.21 -2.47
C ALA A 54 1.06 -4.91 -0.99
N VAL A 55 1.29 -3.63 -0.70
CA VAL A 55 1.32 -3.11 0.67
C VAL A 55 0.55 -1.80 0.74
N LYS A 56 0.02 -1.53 1.93
CA LYS A 56 -0.72 -0.29 2.21
C LYS A 56 0.16 0.65 3.01
N VAL A 57 0.23 1.89 2.58
CA VAL A 57 1.09 2.92 3.18
C VAL A 57 0.36 4.24 3.30
N GLY A 58 0.77 5.08 4.25
CA GLY A 58 0.31 6.45 4.35
C GLY A 58 0.69 7.26 3.12
N ALA A 59 -0.26 7.94 2.48
CA ALA A 59 -0.03 8.74 1.28
C ALA A 59 0.94 9.90 1.53
N ALA A 60 0.95 10.47 2.74
CA ALA A 60 1.88 11.51 3.14
C ALA A 60 3.35 11.04 3.07
N SER A 61 3.60 9.78 3.38
CA SER A 61 4.94 9.17 3.44
C SER A 61 5.48 8.83 2.05
N VAL A 62 4.59 8.71 1.05
CA VAL A 62 4.95 8.41 -0.34
C VAL A 62 5.02 9.66 -1.22
N ALA A 63 4.27 10.71 -0.88
CA ALA A 63 4.18 11.94 -1.68
C ALA A 63 5.53 12.64 -1.94
N SER A 64 6.51 12.45 -1.04
CA SER A 64 7.84 13.08 -1.14
C SER A 64 8.88 12.22 -1.87
N ARG A 65 8.51 11.05 -2.41
CA ARG A 65 9.47 10.10 -2.98
C ARG A 65 9.54 10.21 -4.52
N PRO A 66 10.74 10.09 -5.13
CA PRO A 66 10.85 9.88 -6.57
C PRO A 66 10.19 8.57 -6.99
N ALA A 67 9.40 8.64 -8.07
CA ALA A 67 8.87 7.44 -8.72
C ALA A 67 10.04 6.52 -9.10
N SER A 68 9.96 5.26 -8.70
CA SER A 68 10.99 4.25 -8.97
C SER A 68 10.35 3.12 -9.75
N ASP A 69 10.97 2.68 -10.85
CA ASP A 69 10.45 1.61 -11.72
C ASP A 69 10.13 0.29 -10.98
N ALA A 70 10.77 0.05 -9.83
CA ALA A 70 10.51 -1.11 -8.98
C ALA A 70 9.21 -1.02 -8.14
N VAL A 71 8.50 0.11 -8.22
CA VAL A 71 7.31 0.40 -7.42
C VAL A 71 6.19 0.93 -8.32
N ARG A 72 5.02 0.29 -8.26
CA ARG A 72 3.85 0.68 -9.05
C ARG A 72 2.75 1.24 -8.14
N GLY A 73 2.25 2.43 -8.47
CA GLY A 73 1.26 3.17 -7.69
C GLY A 73 1.49 4.68 -7.78
N PRO A 74 0.67 5.52 -7.11
CA PRO A 74 -0.31 5.15 -6.07
C PRO A 74 -1.63 4.59 -6.64
N PHE A 75 -2.12 3.50 -6.07
CA PHE A 75 -3.47 3.00 -6.32
C PHE A 75 -4.41 3.46 -5.20
N SER A 76 -5.55 4.06 -5.57
CA SER A 76 -6.60 4.37 -4.61
C SER A 76 -7.17 3.09 -4.01
N ASN A 77 -7.35 3.06 -2.68
CA ASN A 77 -8.05 1.99 -1.97
C ASN A 77 -9.41 2.51 -1.45
N PRO A 78 -10.38 2.80 -2.34
CA PRO A 78 -11.69 3.28 -1.91
C PRO A 78 -12.40 2.18 -1.11
N LYS A 79 -13.07 2.56 -0.02
CA LYS A 79 -13.96 1.63 0.68
C LYS A 79 -15.11 1.26 -0.27
N ILE A 80 -15.31 -0.03 -0.48
CA ILE A 80 -16.50 -0.53 -1.18
C ILE A 80 -17.69 -0.30 -0.23
N ALA A 81 -18.49 0.73 -0.51
CA ALA A 81 -19.75 0.98 0.18
C ALA A 81 -20.90 0.30 -0.57
N THR A 82 -21.93 -0.15 0.16
CA THR A 82 -23.18 -0.63 -0.44
C THR A 82 -23.82 0.51 -1.24
N PHE A 83 -24.21 0.23 -2.48
CA PHE A 83 -25.02 1.16 -3.27
C PHE A 83 -26.31 1.45 -2.49
N GLY A 84 -26.53 2.71 -2.12
CA GLY A 84 -27.80 3.14 -1.54
C GLY A 84 -28.92 2.89 -2.54
N ARG A 85 -30.01 2.23 -2.10
CA ARG A 85 -31.20 2.00 -2.93
C ARG A 85 -31.64 3.34 -3.53
N MET A 86 -31.67 3.44 -4.86
CA MET A 86 -32.27 4.57 -5.56
C MET A 86 -33.76 4.61 -5.19
N LYS A 87 -34.22 5.75 -4.66
CA LYS A 87 -35.64 6.02 -4.41
C LYS A 87 -36.24 6.68 -5.64
#